data_AF-A0A935ZA07-F1
#
_entry.id   AF-A0A935ZA07-F1
#
_cell.length_a   1.000
_cell.length_b   1.000
_cell.length_c   1.000
_cell.angle_alpha   90.00
_cell.angle_beta   90.00
_cell.angle_gamma   90.00
#
_symmetry.space_group_name_H-M   'P 1'
#
loop_
_entity.id
_entity.type
_entity.pdbx_description
1 polymer ?
#
loop_
_entity_poly.entity_id
_entity_poly.type
_entity_poly.pdbx_seq_one_letter_code
_entity_poly.pdbx_strand_id
1 'polypeptide(L)'
;MVLVVAISNAAAAWTRTQTQAVGASVACSVSAWALDASDGFAALAWVGGAASWSIERHVLAFSRGVLPLGHAGWLLGAIACAVGVGIAGARFDLPTWRRFGVSLVVLFVGAVTLPRISDHSRGYDWSEERRSSLPPDVVRRLRALDGPVALEIEMDLDDSRRRQLEADVLAKLRLARPDLEVHFPLDERAASGPAGREDRYGTIRVSVAGTTRETRSTSRKELVTLLFDAARQPQPDYSTPLYPGYPLVVEGRARTATLLLAYGILPCAIVLSGIWITRRRHRR
;
A
#
# COMPACT_ATOMS: atom_id res chain seq x y z
N MET A 1 -11.98 -4.45 6.60
CA MET A 1 -13.34 -5.04 6.72
C MET A 1 -13.66 -6.03 5.60
N VAL A 2 -13.64 -5.65 4.33
CA VAL A 2 -14.01 -6.56 3.21
C VAL A 2 -13.18 -7.85 3.18
N LEU A 3 -11.86 -7.75 3.36
CA LEU A 3 -10.97 -8.93 3.40
C LEU A 3 -11.32 -9.89 4.55
N VAL A 4 -11.64 -9.37 5.74
CA VAL A 4 -12.07 -10.19 6.89
C VAL A 4 -13.36 -10.92 6.56
N VAL A 5 -14.34 -10.24 5.94
CA VAL A 5 -15.59 -10.88 5.49
C VAL A 5 -15.32 -11.99 4.47
N ALA A 6 -14.41 -11.77 3.52
CA ALA A 6 -14.03 -12.78 2.54
C ALA A 6 -13.38 -14.01 3.18
N ILE A 7 -12.46 -13.80 4.14
CA ILE A 7 -11.83 -14.89 4.91
C ILE A 7 -12.86 -15.63 5.75
N SER A 8 -13.78 -14.92 6.42
CA SER A 8 -14.83 -15.56 7.22
C SER A 8 -15.78 -16.40 6.38
N ASN A 9 -16.15 -15.93 5.18
CA ASN A 9 -16.94 -16.72 4.24
C ASN A 9 -16.19 -17.95 3.74
N ALA A 10 -14.88 -17.84 3.50
CA ALA A 10 -14.05 -18.97 3.13
C ALA A 10 -13.98 -20.01 4.26
N ALA A 11 -13.74 -19.57 5.50
CA ALA A 11 -13.73 -20.44 6.66
C ALA A 11 -15.08 -21.15 6.87
N ALA A 12 -16.20 -20.44 6.73
CA ALA A 12 -17.53 -21.03 6.80
C ALA A 12 -17.76 -22.09 5.72
N ALA A 13 -17.27 -21.89 4.50
CA ALA A 13 -17.43 -22.84 3.40
C ALA A 13 -16.64 -24.17 3.60
N TRP A 14 -15.59 -24.14 4.42
CA TRP A 14 -14.69 -25.29 4.65
C TRP A 14 -14.92 -26.01 5.97
N THR A 15 -15.77 -25.46 6.84
CA THR A 15 -16.02 -25.99 8.18
C THR A 15 -17.43 -26.56 8.29
N ARG A 16 -17.65 -27.43 9.28
CA ARG A 16 -18.96 -28.08 9.48
C ARG A 16 -19.83 -27.38 10.50
N THR A 17 -19.21 -26.65 11.43
CA THR A 17 -19.90 -25.97 12.53
C THR A 17 -19.52 -24.50 12.58
N GLN A 18 -20.43 -23.68 13.13
CA GLN A 18 -20.20 -22.26 13.32
C GLN A 18 -18.96 -21.99 14.20
N THR A 19 -18.73 -22.80 15.25
CA THR A 19 -17.57 -22.67 16.13
C THR A 19 -16.25 -22.90 15.38
N GLN A 20 -16.21 -23.89 14.49
CA GLN A 20 -15.03 -24.13 13.63
C GLN A 20 -14.81 -22.96 12.66
N ALA A 21 -15.87 -22.45 12.04
CA ALA A 21 -15.78 -21.31 11.13
C ALA A 21 -15.20 -20.07 11.82
N VAL A 22 -15.72 -19.74 13.01
CA VAL A 22 -15.25 -18.61 13.82
C VAL A 22 -13.81 -18.82 14.22
N GLY A 23 -13.45 -20.00 14.75
CA GLY A 23 -12.08 -20.33 15.15
C GLY A 23 -11.09 -20.17 14.00
N ALA A 24 -11.40 -20.70 12.81
CA ALA A 24 -10.55 -20.58 11.64
C ALA A 24 -10.41 -19.12 11.16
N SER A 25 -11.49 -18.35 11.19
CA SER A 25 -11.49 -16.93 10.79
C SER A 25 -10.64 -16.07 11.73
N VAL A 26 -10.77 -16.30 13.04
CA VAL A 26 -9.97 -15.61 14.07
C VAL A 26 -8.52 -16.01 13.95
N ALA A 27 -8.21 -17.31 13.81
CA ALA A 27 -6.84 -17.78 13.62
C ALA A 27 -6.17 -17.09 12.42
N CYS A 28 -6.83 -17.05 11.24
CA CYS A 28 -6.29 -16.36 10.07
C CYS A 28 -6.06 -14.86 10.31
N SER A 29 -6.95 -14.20 11.03
CA SER A 29 -6.85 -12.76 11.31
C SER A 29 -5.72 -12.46 12.31
N VAL A 30 -5.57 -13.28 13.35
CA VAL A 30 -4.52 -13.14 14.37
C VAL A 30 -3.14 -13.50 13.81
N SER A 31 -3.06 -14.48 12.89
CA SER A 31 -1.79 -14.79 12.22
C SER A 31 -1.23 -13.59 11.45
N ALA A 32 -2.08 -12.73 10.87
CA ALA A 32 -1.62 -11.51 10.22
C ALA A 32 -0.95 -10.53 11.21
N TRP A 33 -1.46 -10.44 12.44
CA TRP A 33 -0.84 -9.64 13.50
C TRP A 33 0.48 -10.24 13.99
N ALA A 34 0.56 -11.57 14.09
CA ALA A 34 1.80 -12.26 14.45
C ALA A 34 2.91 -12.01 13.42
N LEU A 35 2.55 -11.93 12.13
CA LEU A 35 3.48 -11.54 11.06
C LEU A 35 3.95 -10.09 11.20
N ASP A 36 3.07 -9.16 11.53
CA ASP A 36 3.44 -7.75 11.70
C ASP A 36 4.36 -7.54 12.92
N ALA A 37 4.06 -8.23 14.03
CA ALA A 37 4.91 -8.21 15.22
C ALA A 37 6.33 -8.73 14.94
N SER A 38 6.50 -9.63 13.97
CA SER A 38 7.82 -10.22 13.65
C SER A 38 8.82 -9.21 13.09
N ASP A 39 8.35 -8.13 12.45
CA ASP A 39 9.20 -7.09 11.83
C ASP A 39 9.99 -6.27 12.87
N GLY A 40 9.56 -6.29 14.15
CA GLY A 40 10.21 -5.59 15.26
C GLY A 40 11.15 -6.45 16.12
N PHE A 41 11.31 -7.75 15.82
CA PHE A 41 12.14 -8.66 16.62
C PHE A 41 13.22 -9.34 15.78
N ALA A 42 14.49 -9.01 16.05
CA ALA A 42 15.65 -9.59 15.36
C ALA A 42 15.68 -11.13 15.38
N ALA A 43 15.16 -11.77 16.44
CA ALA A 43 15.06 -13.23 16.55
C ALA A 43 14.13 -13.86 15.50
N LEU A 44 13.22 -13.07 14.92
CA LEU A 44 12.28 -13.48 13.87
C LEU A 44 12.68 -12.93 12.50
N ALA A 45 13.92 -12.43 12.32
CA ALA A 45 14.38 -11.90 11.02
C ALA A 45 14.28 -12.91 9.87
N TRP A 46 14.33 -14.23 10.16
CA TRP A 46 14.08 -15.29 9.18
C TRP A 46 12.65 -15.30 8.61
N VAL A 47 11.71 -14.65 9.31
CA VAL A 47 10.32 -14.41 8.91
C VAL A 47 10.17 -13.09 8.14
N GLY A 48 11.25 -12.29 7.97
CA GLY A 48 11.19 -10.97 7.32
C GLY A 48 10.58 -10.97 5.91
N GLY A 49 10.72 -12.08 5.16
CA GLY A 49 10.02 -12.25 3.88
C GLY A 49 8.49 -12.29 4.00
N ALA A 50 7.98 -12.73 5.15
CA ALA A 50 6.55 -12.77 5.46
C ALA A 50 5.97 -11.43 5.93
N ALA A 51 6.80 -10.43 6.26
CA ALA A 51 6.32 -9.07 6.53
C ALA A 51 5.68 -8.43 5.28
N SER A 52 6.11 -8.85 4.07
CA SER A 52 5.46 -8.48 2.80
C SER A 52 4.04 -9.05 2.65
N TRP A 53 3.64 -9.98 3.52
CA TRP A 53 2.29 -10.55 3.56
C TRP A 53 1.40 -9.89 4.62
N SER A 54 1.95 -8.98 5.42
CA SER A 54 1.18 -8.25 6.44
C SER A 54 0.10 -7.39 5.79
N ILE A 55 -1.15 -7.63 6.21
CA ILE A 55 -2.30 -6.84 5.78
C ILE A 55 -2.16 -5.40 6.30
N GLU A 56 -1.61 -5.22 7.51
CA GLU A 56 -1.48 -3.91 8.15
C GLU A 56 -0.54 -3.00 7.36
N ARG A 57 0.61 -3.53 6.93
CA ARG A 57 1.56 -2.82 6.05
C ARG A 57 0.87 -2.27 4.79
N HIS A 58 -0.04 -3.05 4.21
CA HIS A 58 -0.78 -2.64 3.02
C HIS A 58 -1.84 -1.57 3.32
N VAL A 59 -2.48 -1.62 4.49
CA VAL A 59 -3.50 -0.65 4.90
C VAL A 59 -2.89 0.65 5.42
N LEU A 60 -1.69 0.61 6.02
CA LEU A 60 -1.06 1.75 6.67
C LEU A 60 -0.79 2.92 5.72
N ALA A 61 -0.54 2.65 4.43
CA ALA A 61 -0.37 3.73 3.44
C ALA A 61 -1.65 4.58 3.29
N PHE A 62 -2.82 3.94 3.37
CA PHE A 62 -4.12 4.59 3.22
C PHE A 62 -4.43 5.51 4.41
N SER A 63 -4.02 5.15 5.63
CA SER A 63 -4.22 6.01 6.81
C SER A 63 -3.44 7.32 6.72
N ARG A 64 -2.40 7.38 5.87
CA ARG A 64 -1.61 8.58 5.57
C ARG A 64 -2.10 9.34 4.33
N GLY A 65 -3.27 8.97 3.81
CA GLY A 65 -3.86 9.57 2.61
C GLY A 65 -3.07 9.26 1.33
N VAL A 66 -2.30 8.18 1.29
CA VAL A 66 -1.64 7.71 0.07
C VAL A 66 -2.34 6.45 -0.41
N LEU A 67 -2.68 6.40 -1.69
CA LEU A 67 -3.24 5.25 -2.39
C LEU A 67 -2.19 4.67 -3.35
N PRO A 68 -1.27 3.81 -2.87
CA PRO A 68 -0.37 3.09 -3.77
C PRO A 68 -1.17 1.99 -4.49
N LEU A 69 -1.12 2.00 -5.82
CA LEU A 69 -1.87 1.07 -6.67
C LEU A 69 -1.43 -0.38 -6.45
N GLY A 70 -0.14 -0.61 -6.21
CA GLY A 70 0.37 -1.95 -5.89
C GLY A 70 -0.29 -2.52 -4.63
N HIS A 71 -0.42 -1.73 -3.56
CA HIS A 71 -1.01 -2.21 -2.32
C HIS A 71 -2.53 -2.38 -2.42
N ALA A 72 -3.21 -1.48 -3.14
CA ALA A 72 -4.63 -1.64 -3.45
C ALA A 72 -4.88 -2.91 -4.28
N GLY A 73 -4.04 -3.16 -5.29
CA GLY A 73 -4.07 -4.38 -6.11
C GLY A 73 -3.81 -5.64 -5.30
N TRP A 74 -2.84 -5.60 -4.37
CA TRP A 74 -2.58 -6.69 -3.43
C TRP A 74 -3.81 -7.01 -2.57
N LEU A 75 -4.45 -5.99 -1.99
CA LEU A 75 -5.65 -6.17 -1.15
C LEU A 75 -6.81 -6.76 -1.96
N LEU A 76 -7.06 -6.26 -3.18
CA LEU A 76 -8.08 -6.79 -4.07
C LEU A 76 -7.78 -8.24 -4.48
N GLY A 77 -6.52 -8.56 -4.78
CA GLY A 77 -6.09 -9.90 -5.10
C GLY A 77 -6.22 -10.87 -3.92
N ALA A 78 -5.89 -10.44 -2.70
CA ALA A 78 -6.09 -11.21 -1.48
C ALA A 78 -7.57 -11.49 -1.22
N ILE A 79 -8.44 -10.50 -1.43
CA ILE A 79 -9.91 -10.68 -1.38
C ILE A 79 -10.36 -11.70 -2.43
N ALA A 80 -9.88 -11.57 -3.67
CA ALA A 80 -10.23 -12.50 -4.75
C ALA A 80 -9.78 -13.93 -4.45
N CYS A 81 -8.58 -14.12 -3.86
CA CYS A 81 -8.09 -15.42 -3.43
C CYS A 81 -8.98 -16.02 -2.33
N ALA A 82 -9.31 -15.25 -1.30
CA ALA A 82 -10.19 -15.69 -0.22
C ALA A 82 -11.58 -16.06 -0.74
N VAL A 83 -12.17 -15.25 -1.62
CA VAL A 83 -13.43 -15.54 -2.30
C VAL A 83 -13.31 -16.80 -3.16
N GLY A 84 -12.22 -16.98 -3.91
CA GLY A 84 -11.96 -18.16 -4.73
C GLY A 84 -11.90 -19.44 -3.92
N VAL A 85 -11.19 -19.42 -2.78
CA VAL A 85 -11.13 -20.53 -1.81
C VAL A 85 -12.52 -20.81 -1.22
N GLY A 86 -13.29 -19.77 -0.89
CA GLY A 86 -14.66 -19.92 -0.40
C GLY A 86 -15.60 -20.55 -1.44
N ILE A 87 -15.50 -20.12 -2.71
CA ILE A 87 -16.25 -20.73 -3.82
C ILE A 87 -15.86 -22.20 -3.98
N ALA A 88 -14.57 -22.54 -3.93
CA ALA A 88 -14.11 -23.92 -4.04
C ALA A 88 -14.60 -24.81 -2.89
N GLY A 89 -14.68 -24.27 -1.67
CA GLY A 89 -15.24 -24.98 -0.50
C GLY A 89 -16.75 -25.23 -0.62
N ALA A 90 -17.49 -24.21 -1.07
CA ALA A 90 -18.95 -24.26 -1.22
C ALA A 90 -19.44 -25.09 -2.42
N ARG A 91 -18.54 -25.57 -3.29
CA ARG A 91 -18.85 -26.40 -4.46
C ARG A 91 -19.21 -27.82 -4.05
N PHE A 92 -20.50 -28.15 -3.97
CA PHE A 92 -20.97 -29.50 -3.63
C PHE A 92 -20.81 -30.51 -4.77
N ASP A 93 -20.66 -30.03 -6.01
CA ASP A 93 -20.51 -30.79 -7.26
C ASP A 93 -19.16 -31.49 -7.42
N LEU A 94 -18.14 -31.07 -6.67
CA LEU A 94 -16.78 -31.60 -6.79
C LEU A 94 -16.46 -32.61 -5.68
N PRO A 95 -15.68 -33.67 -5.96
CA PRO A 95 -15.12 -34.51 -4.91
C PRO A 95 -14.12 -33.71 -4.06
N THR A 96 -13.99 -34.06 -2.78
CA THR A 96 -13.21 -33.32 -1.78
C THR A 96 -11.78 -33.02 -2.23
N TRP A 97 -11.09 -33.98 -2.84
CA TRP A 97 -9.71 -33.78 -3.33
C TRP A 97 -9.59 -32.71 -4.41
N ARG A 98 -10.60 -32.57 -5.30
CA ARG A 98 -10.60 -31.51 -6.33
C ARG A 98 -10.87 -30.15 -5.72
N ARG A 99 -11.73 -30.07 -4.70
CA ARG A 99 -11.95 -28.82 -3.95
C ARG A 99 -10.64 -28.35 -3.33
N PHE A 100 -9.92 -29.26 -2.66
CA PHE A 100 -8.61 -28.98 -2.08
C PHE A 100 -7.59 -28.58 -3.15
N GLY A 101 -7.54 -29.31 -4.28
CA GLY A 101 -6.66 -28.99 -5.39
C GLY A 101 -6.91 -27.61 -5.97
N VAL A 102 -8.17 -27.22 -6.20
CA VAL A 102 -8.52 -25.88 -6.69
C VAL A 102 -8.15 -24.81 -5.66
N SER A 103 -8.47 -25.00 -4.38
CA SER A 103 -8.07 -24.04 -3.33
C SER A 103 -6.55 -23.90 -3.25
N LEU A 104 -5.80 -25.01 -3.35
CA LEU A 104 -4.34 -24.98 -3.33
C LEU A 104 -3.79 -24.23 -4.53
N VAL A 105 -4.36 -24.43 -5.72
CA VAL A 105 -3.97 -23.67 -6.92
C VAL A 105 -4.27 -22.18 -6.75
N VAL A 106 -5.45 -21.81 -6.22
CA VAL A 106 -5.79 -20.40 -5.96
C VAL A 106 -4.80 -19.78 -4.97
N LEU A 107 -4.50 -20.47 -3.87
CA LEU A 107 -3.53 -20.01 -2.87
C LEU A 107 -2.12 -19.92 -3.45
N PHE A 108 -1.70 -20.88 -4.27
CA PHE A 108 -0.40 -20.88 -4.93
C PHE A 108 -0.26 -19.73 -5.94
N VAL A 109 -1.28 -19.52 -6.77
CA VAL A 109 -1.32 -18.37 -7.69
C VAL A 109 -1.24 -17.07 -6.89
N GLY A 110 -2.03 -16.94 -5.83
CA GLY A 110 -1.96 -15.79 -4.91
C GLY A 110 -0.56 -15.60 -4.31
N ALA A 111 0.03 -16.68 -3.78
CA ALA A 111 1.39 -16.73 -3.20
C ALA A 111 2.44 -16.15 -4.15
N VAL A 112 2.29 -16.45 -5.45
CA VAL A 112 3.24 -16.06 -6.49
C VAL A 112 2.93 -14.66 -7.02
N THR A 113 1.66 -14.30 -7.24
CA THR A 113 1.32 -13.04 -7.92
C THR A 113 1.26 -11.84 -6.99
N LEU A 114 0.79 -12.01 -5.75
CA LEU A 114 0.51 -10.87 -4.86
C LEU A 114 1.76 -10.03 -4.54
N PRO A 115 2.93 -10.61 -4.18
CA PRO A 115 4.13 -9.82 -3.91
C PRO A 115 4.57 -8.99 -5.12
N ARG A 116 4.44 -9.54 -6.33
CA ARG A 116 4.79 -8.84 -7.57
C ARG A 116 3.85 -7.67 -7.86
N ILE A 117 2.59 -7.74 -7.43
CA ILE A 117 1.63 -6.66 -7.58
C ILE A 117 1.97 -5.51 -6.62
N SER A 118 2.39 -5.81 -5.38
CA SER A 118 2.75 -4.80 -4.38
C SER A 118 3.97 -3.98 -4.77
N ASP A 119 4.89 -4.53 -5.57
CA ASP A 119 6.10 -3.83 -6.05
C ASP A 119 5.79 -2.65 -7.00
N HIS A 120 4.54 -2.51 -7.45
CA HIS A 120 4.17 -1.41 -8.33
C HIS A 120 4.17 -0.06 -7.61
N SER A 121 5.13 0.81 -7.96
CA SER A 121 5.41 2.09 -7.27
C SER A 121 4.42 3.22 -7.58
N ARG A 122 3.49 3.04 -8.54
CA ARG A 122 2.51 4.08 -8.87
C ARG A 122 1.47 4.22 -7.77
N GLY A 123 1.05 5.46 -7.50
CA GLY A 123 -0.01 5.75 -6.55
C GLY A 123 -0.59 7.14 -6.72
N TYR A 124 -1.55 7.44 -5.86
CA TYR A 124 -2.22 8.73 -5.79
C TYR A 124 -2.17 9.30 -4.37
N ASP A 125 -2.08 10.62 -4.26
CA ASP A 125 -2.26 11.32 -2.99
C ASP A 125 -3.74 11.71 -2.85
N TRP A 126 -4.41 11.14 -1.86
CA TRP A 126 -5.81 11.38 -1.51
C TRP A 126 -5.95 12.17 -0.21
N SER A 127 -4.87 12.72 0.34
CA SER A 127 -5.00 13.56 1.53
C SER A 127 -5.75 14.86 1.17
N GLU A 128 -6.82 15.12 1.91
CA GLU A 128 -7.79 16.15 1.55
C GLU A 128 -7.22 17.55 1.81
N GLU A 129 -6.67 17.76 3.01
CA GLU A 129 -6.11 19.03 3.43
C GLU A 129 -4.72 19.31 2.82
N ARG A 130 -4.07 18.30 2.24
CA ARG A 130 -2.72 18.35 1.66
C ARG A 130 -1.63 18.94 2.58
N ARG A 131 -1.88 19.12 3.88
CA ARG A 131 -0.88 19.60 4.85
C ARG A 131 0.32 18.66 4.93
N SER A 132 0.05 17.36 4.84
CA SER A 132 1.07 16.32 4.78
C SER A 132 1.41 15.89 3.34
N SER A 133 0.99 16.63 2.31
CA SER A 133 1.36 16.41 0.92
C SER A 133 2.54 17.26 0.47
N LEU A 134 3.07 16.94 -0.72
CA LEU A 134 3.88 17.87 -1.48
C LEU A 134 2.98 18.95 -2.11
N PRO A 135 3.38 20.24 -2.07
CA PRO A 135 2.67 21.32 -2.75
C PRO A 135 2.50 21.05 -4.26
N PRO A 136 1.43 21.54 -4.91
CA PRO A 136 1.17 21.26 -6.32
C PRO A 136 2.30 21.70 -7.26
N ASP A 137 2.91 22.86 -7.00
CA ASP A 137 4.04 23.35 -7.80
C ASP A 137 5.26 22.42 -7.65
N VAL A 138 5.59 22.05 -6.42
CA VAL A 138 6.64 21.06 -6.12
C VAL A 138 6.42 19.77 -6.89
N VAL A 139 5.22 19.18 -6.86
CA VAL A 139 4.92 17.92 -7.58
C VAL A 139 5.10 18.08 -9.08
N ARG A 140 4.55 19.16 -9.67
CA ARG A 140 4.66 19.43 -11.10
C ARG A 140 6.12 19.58 -11.52
N ARG A 141 6.91 20.33 -10.75
CA ARG A 141 8.30 20.61 -11.08
C ARG A 141 9.21 19.41 -10.82
N LEU A 142 8.97 18.63 -9.76
CA LEU A 142 9.67 17.36 -9.52
C LEU A 142 9.49 16.39 -10.70
N ARG A 143 8.26 16.28 -11.21
CA ARG A 143 7.94 15.47 -12.42
C ARG A 143 8.66 15.95 -13.68
N ALA A 144 8.97 17.22 -13.75
CA ALA A 144 9.65 17.85 -14.89
C ALA A 144 11.17 17.95 -14.70
N LEU A 145 11.74 17.46 -13.58
CA LEU A 145 13.19 17.41 -13.42
C LEU A 145 13.80 16.42 -14.40
N ASP A 146 14.82 16.84 -15.13
CA ASP A 146 15.52 15.98 -16.08
C ASP A 146 16.55 15.08 -15.39
N GLY A 147 16.67 13.85 -15.88
CA GLY A 147 17.67 12.89 -15.45
C GLY A 147 17.27 12.04 -14.23
N PRO A 148 18.12 11.06 -13.87
CA PRO A 148 17.89 10.16 -12.75
C PRO A 148 17.99 10.93 -11.43
N VAL A 149 17.13 10.53 -10.50
CA VAL A 149 17.10 11.05 -9.13
C VAL A 149 17.32 9.89 -8.18
N ALA A 150 18.34 9.97 -7.34
CA ALA A 150 18.64 8.94 -6.36
C ALA A 150 18.91 9.52 -4.97
N LEU A 151 18.45 8.78 -3.94
CA LEU A 151 18.66 9.06 -2.53
C LEU A 151 19.45 7.93 -1.89
N GLU A 152 20.57 8.25 -1.25
CA GLU A 152 21.29 7.30 -0.39
C GLU A 152 21.07 7.67 1.07
N ILE A 153 20.59 6.72 1.86
CA ILE A 153 20.20 6.96 3.26
C ILE A 153 21.06 6.09 4.18
N GLU A 154 22.00 6.72 4.88
CA GLU A 154 22.93 6.06 5.80
C GLU A 154 22.29 5.92 7.19
N MET A 155 21.16 5.22 7.29
CA MET A 155 20.46 4.94 8.55
C MET A 155 20.05 3.47 8.64
N ASP A 156 20.15 2.91 9.85
CA ASP A 156 19.77 1.52 10.11
C ASP A 156 18.24 1.35 10.10
N LEU A 157 17.78 0.13 9.83
CA LEU A 157 16.35 -0.22 9.75
C LEU A 157 15.59 0.12 11.05
N ASP A 158 16.25 -0.03 12.20
CA ASP A 158 15.65 0.22 13.51
C ASP A 158 15.56 1.72 13.86
N ASP A 159 16.26 2.60 13.12
CA ASP A 159 16.26 4.05 13.36
C ASP A 159 14.85 4.63 13.13
N SER A 160 14.30 5.28 14.15
CA SER A 160 12.97 5.89 14.10
C SER A 160 12.87 6.99 13.04
N ARG A 161 13.96 7.71 12.76
CA ARG A 161 14.02 8.77 11.75
C ARG A 161 13.94 8.19 10.34
N ARG A 162 14.59 7.05 10.09
CA ARG A 162 14.48 6.32 8.82
C ARG A 162 13.04 5.84 8.60
N ARG A 163 12.44 5.19 9.60
CA ARG A 163 11.05 4.73 9.51
C ARG A 163 10.10 5.87 9.21
N GLN A 164 10.26 7.03 9.85
CA GLN A 164 9.47 8.22 9.57
C GLN A 164 9.72 8.78 8.15
N LEU A 165 10.97 8.79 7.69
CA LEU A 165 11.36 9.26 6.37
C LEU A 165 10.74 8.39 5.25
N GLU A 166 10.80 7.06 5.39
CA GLU A 166 10.16 6.11 4.49
C GLU A 166 8.64 6.26 4.47
N ALA A 167 8.07 6.35 5.67
CA ALA A 167 6.64 6.42 5.93
C ALA A 167 5.95 7.64 5.30
N ASP A 168 6.65 8.77 5.22
CA ASP A 168 6.08 10.05 4.86
C ASP A 168 6.79 10.66 3.64
N VAL A 169 8.05 11.03 3.77
CA VAL A 169 8.77 11.79 2.73
C VAL A 169 8.99 10.97 1.47
N LEU A 170 9.57 9.77 1.59
CA LEU A 170 9.86 8.92 0.44
C LEU A 170 8.59 8.41 -0.23
N ALA A 171 7.57 8.07 0.57
CA ALA A 171 6.27 7.69 0.06
C ALA A 171 5.69 8.79 -0.85
N LYS A 172 5.72 10.07 -0.43
CA LYS A 172 5.20 11.20 -1.22
C LYS A 172 6.12 11.55 -2.40
N LEU A 173 7.43 11.47 -2.25
CA LEU A 173 8.38 11.70 -3.35
C LEU A 173 8.19 10.68 -4.48
N ARG A 174 7.98 9.39 -4.16
CA ARG A 174 7.72 8.34 -5.16
C ARG A 174 6.41 8.57 -5.94
N LEU A 175 5.42 9.25 -5.35
CA LEU A 175 4.19 9.66 -6.08
C LEU A 175 4.47 10.77 -7.11
N ALA A 176 5.43 11.64 -6.82
CA ALA A 176 5.86 12.68 -7.75
C ALA A 176 6.83 12.12 -8.80
N ARG A 177 7.80 11.30 -8.38
CA ARG A 177 8.83 10.67 -9.22
C ARG A 177 8.87 9.15 -8.99
N PRO A 178 8.09 8.38 -9.76
CA PRO A 178 8.04 6.91 -9.63
C PRO A 178 9.36 6.20 -9.97
N ASP A 179 10.25 6.90 -10.68
CA ASP A 179 11.61 6.50 -11.06
C ASP A 179 12.68 6.89 -10.02
N LEU A 180 12.27 7.40 -8.85
CA LEU A 180 13.17 7.71 -7.75
C LEU A 180 13.85 6.45 -7.22
N GLU A 181 15.16 6.39 -7.32
CA GLU A 181 15.99 5.34 -6.74
C GLU A 181 16.29 5.68 -5.27
N VAL A 182 16.14 4.69 -4.38
CA VAL A 182 16.44 4.87 -2.96
C VAL A 182 17.27 3.69 -2.52
N HIS A 183 18.48 3.99 -2.04
CA HIS A 183 19.43 3.02 -1.57
C HIS A 183 19.61 3.16 -0.06
N PHE A 184 19.69 2.02 0.62
CA PHE A 184 19.96 1.90 2.05
C PHE A 184 21.27 1.13 2.24
N PRO A 185 22.43 1.79 2.12
CA PRO A 185 23.72 1.10 2.11
C PRO A 185 23.97 0.25 3.36
N LEU A 186 23.37 0.60 4.50
CA LEU A 186 23.52 -0.13 5.75
C LEU A 186 22.75 -1.47 5.77
N ASP A 187 21.71 -1.63 4.95
CA ASP A 187 20.99 -2.91 4.82
C ASP A 187 21.83 -3.94 4.07
N GLU A 188 22.52 -3.49 3.02
CA GLU A 188 23.41 -4.31 2.20
C GLU A 188 24.74 -4.61 2.95
N ARG A 189 25.19 -3.68 3.80
CA ARG A 189 26.44 -3.78 4.58
C ARG A 189 26.32 -4.51 5.90
N ALA A 190 25.20 -5.18 6.20
CA ALA A 190 25.07 -6.04 7.37
C ALA A 190 26.20 -7.11 7.50
N ALA A 191 27.02 -7.31 6.45
CA ALA A 191 28.20 -8.16 6.41
C ALA A 191 29.57 -7.48 6.67
N SER A 192 29.69 -6.17 6.90
CA SER A 192 30.99 -5.46 7.03
C SER A 192 31.10 -4.59 8.29
N GLY A 193 32.23 -4.71 8.99
CA GLY A 193 32.45 -4.31 10.40
C GLY A 193 32.29 -2.82 10.80
N PRO A 194 32.31 -2.54 12.12
CA PRO A 194 31.80 -1.30 12.73
C PRO A 194 32.65 -0.04 12.58
N ALA A 195 33.92 -0.12 12.15
CA ALA A 195 34.87 0.99 12.28
C ALA A 195 34.71 2.15 11.27
N GLY A 196 33.90 1.99 10.21
CA GLY A 196 33.55 3.06 9.26
C GLY A 196 32.13 3.61 9.40
N ARG A 197 31.38 3.13 10.41
CA ARG A 197 29.92 3.35 10.54
C ARG A 197 29.58 4.73 11.12
N GLU A 198 30.45 5.31 11.96
CA GLU A 198 30.09 6.47 12.79
C GLU A 198 30.04 7.80 12.05
N ASP A 199 30.94 8.06 11.08
CA ASP A 199 31.09 9.40 10.52
C ASP A 199 30.01 9.77 9.48
N ARG A 200 29.44 8.74 8.83
CA ARG A 200 28.40 8.89 7.79
C ARG A 200 26.99 8.58 8.26
N TYR A 201 26.83 8.04 9.46
CA TYR A 201 25.51 7.69 10.00
C TYR A 201 24.59 8.90 10.11
N GLY A 202 23.33 8.72 9.72
CA GLY A 202 22.32 9.79 9.71
C GLY A 202 22.43 10.76 8.55
N THR A 203 23.37 10.57 7.62
CA THR A 203 23.50 11.38 6.41
C THR A 203 22.60 10.85 5.30
N ILE A 204 21.98 11.77 4.57
CA ILE A 204 21.19 11.52 3.38
C ILE A 204 21.87 12.24 2.23
N ARG A 205 22.28 11.48 1.20
CA ARG A 205 22.78 12.05 -0.06
C ARG A 205 21.67 12.13 -1.07
N VAL A 206 21.51 13.30 -1.66
CA VAL A 206 20.55 13.61 -2.70
C VAL A 206 21.32 13.80 -3.99
N SER A 207 21.04 13.00 -5.01
CA SER A 207 21.68 13.10 -6.30
C SER A 207 20.66 13.33 -7.42
N VAL A 208 20.95 14.28 -8.31
CA VAL A 208 20.16 14.57 -9.51
C VAL A 208 21.10 14.78 -10.68
N ALA A 209 20.93 13.97 -11.74
CA ALA A 209 21.74 14.06 -12.96
C ALA A 209 23.26 14.15 -12.70
N GLY A 210 23.75 13.41 -11.69
CA GLY A 210 25.18 13.35 -11.32
C GLY A 210 25.67 14.48 -10.39
N THR A 211 24.84 15.47 -10.04
CA THR A 211 25.17 16.44 -8.99
C THR A 211 24.63 15.97 -7.66
N THR A 212 25.47 16.00 -6.62
CA THR A 212 25.13 15.51 -5.28
C THR A 212 25.10 16.64 -4.23
N ARG A 213 24.18 16.51 -3.29
CA ARG A 213 24.06 17.31 -2.06
C ARG A 213 23.87 16.38 -0.87
N GLU A 214 24.23 16.85 0.31
CA GLU A 214 24.12 16.06 1.54
C GLU A 214 23.36 16.83 2.61
N THR A 215 22.60 16.13 3.43
CA THR A 215 21.98 16.66 4.65
C THR A 215 21.89 15.58 5.73
N ARG A 216 21.71 15.99 6.99
CA ARG A 216 21.32 15.10 8.10
C ARG A 216 19.86 15.27 8.52
N SER A 217 19.12 16.15 7.83
CA SER A 217 17.74 16.44 8.12
C SER A 217 16.80 15.51 7.36
N THR A 218 15.80 14.98 8.05
CA THR A 218 14.72 14.18 7.47
C THR A 218 13.52 15.04 7.06
N SER A 219 13.64 16.37 7.08
CA SER A 219 12.56 17.28 6.70
C SER A 219 12.23 17.16 5.22
N ARG A 220 10.94 16.95 4.92
CA ARG A 220 10.42 16.91 3.55
C ARG A 220 10.80 18.15 2.75
N LYS A 221 10.63 19.34 3.37
CA LYS A 221 10.89 20.62 2.70
C LYS A 221 12.36 20.70 2.28
N GLU A 222 13.27 20.37 3.19
CA GLU A 222 14.70 20.43 2.97
C GLU A 222 15.15 19.43 1.89
N LEU A 223 14.69 18.19 1.96
CA LEU A 223 15.03 17.19 0.93
C LEU A 223 14.54 17.61 -0.46
N VAL A 224 13.34 18.17 -0.57
CA VAL A 224 12.86 18.76 -1.82
C VAL A 224 13.73 19.94 -2.26
N THR A 225 14.09 20.85 -1.35
CA THR A 225 14.97 21.99 -1.64
C THR A 225 16.31 21.53 -2.22
N LEU A 226 16.89 20.48 -1.63
CA LEU A 226 18.16 19.91 -2.06
C LEU A 226 18.06 19.19 -3.40
N LEU A 227 16.92 18.57 -3.73
CA LEU A 227 16.68 18.02 -5.06
C LEU A 227 16.73 19.12 -6.13
N PHE A 228 16.05 20.26 -5.90
CA PHE A 228 16.09 21.38 -6.83
C PHE A 228 17.47 22.05 -6.90
N ASP A 229 18.17 22.17 -5.76
CA ASP A 229 19.53 22.70 -5.72
C ASP A 229 20.53 21.80 -6.46
N ALA A 230 20.47 20.48 -6.25
CA ALA A 230 21.26 19.51 -6.99
C ALA A 230 20.98 19.57 -8.49
N ALA A 231 19.71 19.75 -8.88
CA ALA A 231 19.30 19.94 -10.26
C ALA A 231 19.66 21.32 -10.84
N ARG A 232 20.23 22.24 -10.04
CA ARG A 232 20.49 23.64 -10.38
C ARG A 232 19.26 24.38 -10.91
N GLN A 233 18.10 24.05 -10.37
CA GLN A 233 16.83 24.70 -10.69
C GLN A 233 16.43 25.69 -9.58
N PRO A 234 15.65 26.74 -9.91
CA PRO A 234 15.15 27.67 -8.90
C PRO A 234 14.26 26.94 -7.90
N GLN A 235 14.22 27.41 -6.66
CA GLN A 235 13.39 26.79 -5.63
C GLN A 235 11.90 26.82 -6.02
N PRO A 236 11.13 25.75 -5.71
CA PRO A 236 9.71 25.68 -6.02
C PRO A 236 8.90 26.54 -5.04
N ASP A 237 7.67 26.86 -5.44
CA ASP A 237 6.72 27.45 -4.52
C ASP A 237 6.19 26.38 -3.56
N TYR A 238 6.27 26.68 -2.26
CA TYR A 238 5.78 25.81 -1.19
C TYR A 238 4.37 26.18 -0.74
N SER A 239 3.71 27.15 -1.39
CA SER A 239 2.33 27.51 -1.08
C SER A 239 1.38 26.35 -1.35
N THR A 240 0.44 26.14 -0.44
CA THR A 240 -0.60 25.12 -0.55
C THR A 240 -1.95 25.83 -0.72
N PRO A 241 -2.81 25.40 -1.66
CA PRO A 241 -4.14 25.98 -1.80
C PRO A 241 -4.93 25.80 -0.49
N LEU A 242 -5.74 26.81 -0.15
CA LEU A 242 -6.59 26.78 1.03
C LEU A 242 -7.58 25.60 0.93
N TYR A 243 -7.61 24.76 1.96
CA TYR A 243 -8.55 23.65 2.04
C TYR A 243 -9.94 24.17 2.46
N PRO A 244 -10.99 24.01 1.62
CA PRO A 244 -12.32 24.57 1.91
C PRO A 244 -13.07 23.82 3.03
N GLY A 245 -12.62 22.64 3.44
CA GLY A 245 -13.30 21.82 4.44
C GLY A 245 -14.53 21.09 3.90
N TYR A 246 -15.22 20.39 4.81
CA TYR A 246 -16.50 19.72 4.55
C TYR A 246 -17.60 20.25 5.47
N PRO A 247 -18.88 20.14 5.04
CA PRO A 247 -19.34 19.54 3.79
C PRO A 247 -19.07 20.43 2.56
N LEU A 248 -18.59 19.81 1.47
CA LEU A 248 -18.52 20.47 0.17
C LEU A 248 -19.96 20.69 -0.32
N VAL A 249 -20.39 21.95 -0.34
CA VAL A 249 -21.69 22.32 -0.90
C VAL A 249 -21.56 22.30 -2.42
N VAL A 250 -21.87 21.13 -3.00
CA VAL A 250 -21.94 20.98 -4.47
C VAL A 250 -23.26 21.59 -4.93
N GLU A 251 -23.19 22.62 -5.78
CA GLU A 251 -24.35 23.32 -6.30
C GLU A 251 -24.67 22.94 -7.77
N GLY A 252 -25.89 23.27 -8.21
CA GLY A 252 -26.31 23.12 -9.60
C GLY A 252 -26.35 21.67 -10.11
N ARG A 253 -25.95 21.47 -11.37
CA ARG A 253 -26.02 20.17 -12.09
C ARG A 253 -25.19 19.07 -11.43
N ALA A 254 -24.06 19.44 -10.82
CA ALA A 254 -23.21 18.48 -10.12
C ALA A 254 -23.91 17.87 -8.90
N ARG A 255 -24.71 18.67 -8.17
CA ARG A 255 -25.55 18.17 -7.07
C ARG A 255 -26.54 17.12 -7.55
N THR A 256 -27.27 17.43 -8.63
CA THR A 256 -28.26 16.51 -9.19
C THR A 256 -27.62 15.21 -9.64
N ALA A 257 -26.46 15.27 -10.30
CA ALA A 257 -25.71 14.09 -10.72
C ALA A 257 -25.27 13.23 -9.51
N THR A 258 -24.71 13.84 -8.47
CA THR A 258 -24.28 13.12 -7.26
C THR A 258 -25.46 12.47 -6.54
N LEU A 259 -26.59 13.18 -6.41
CA LEU A 259 -27.81 12.64 -5.81
C LEU A 259 -28.35 11.45 -6.63
N LEU A 260 -28.39 11.58 -7.95
CA LEU A 260 -28.90 10.53 -8.84
C LEU A 260 -27.98 9.30 -8.84
N LEU A 261 -26.67 9.50 -8.78
CA LEU A 261 -25.70 8.40 -8.64
C LEU A 261 -25.85 7.68 -7.29
N ALA A 262 -25.83 8.44 -6.19
CA ALA A 262 -25.82 7.89 -4.84
C ALA A 262 -27.15 7.24 -4.44
N TYR A 263 -28.28 7.87 -4.77
CA TYR A 263 -29.61 7.42 -4.35
C TYR A 263 -30.41 6.71 -5.43
N GLY A 264 -30.02 6.83 -6.71
CA GLY A 264 -30.71 6.18 -7.83
C GLY A 264 -29.90 5.02 -8.41
N ILE A 265 -28.81 5.35 -9.09
CA ILE A 265 -28.04 4.38 -9.90
C ILE A 265 -27.41 3.30 -9.02
N LEU A 266 -26.71 3.68 -7.95
CA LEU A 266 -25.96 2.72 -7.14
C LEU A 266 -26.88 1.71 -6.43
N PRO A 267 -27.98 2.12 -5.74
CA PRO A 267 -28.92 1.18 -5.15
C PRO A 267 -29.59 0.28 -6.20
N CYS A 268 -30.02 0.85 -7.33
CA CYS A 268 -30.60 0.07 -8.42
C CYS A 268 -29.62 -0.97 -8.97
N ALA A 269 -28.35 -0.61 -9.16
CA ALA A 269 -27.33 -1.54 -9.63
C ALA A 269 -27.11 -2.71 -8.65
N ILE A 270 -27.11 -2.44 -7.34
CA ILE A 270 -27.01 -3.48 -6.30
C ILE A 270 -28.22 -4.42 -6.35
N VAL A 271 -29.44 -3.88 -6.45
CA VAL A 271 -30.66 -4.70 -6.53
C VAL A 271 -30.69 -5.52 -7.82
N LEU A 272 -30.40 -4.89 -8.96
CA LEU A 272 -30.42 -5.56 -10.27
C LEU A 272 -29.37 -6.65 -10.38
N SER A 273 -28.16 -6.42 -9.87
CA SER A 273 -27.11 -7.45 -9.80
C SER A 273 -27.54 -8.61 -8.92
N GLY A 274 -28.15 -8.35 -7.75
CA GLY A 274 -28.72 -9.39 -6.89
C GLY A 274 -29.80 -10.23 -7.59
N ILE A 275 -30.73 -9.58 -8.29
CA ILE A 275 -31.79 -10.25 -9.07
C ILE A 275 -31.19 -11.09 -10.20
N TRP A 276 -30.17 -10.59 -10.90
CA TRP A 276 -29.54 -11.32 -12.00
C TRP A 276 -28.80 -12.57 -11.51
N ILE A 277 -28.09 -12.49 -10.38
CA ILE A 277 -27.39 -13.63 -9.77
C ILE A 277 -28.40 -14.70 -9.31
N THR A 278 -29.50 -14.28 -8.67
CA THR A 278 -30.52 -15.22 -8.15
C THR A 278 -31.34 -15.87 -9.27
N ARG A 279 -31.73 -15.13 -10.32
CA ARG A 279 -32.49 -15.68 -11.46
C ARG A 279 -31.70 -16.72 -12.26
N ARG A 280 -30.37 -16.58 -12.38
CA ARG A 280 -29.54 -17.58 -13.06
C ARG A 280 -29.49 -18.93 -12.34
N ARG A 281 -29.68 -18.95 -11.01
CA ARG A 281 -29.75 -20.17 -10.21
C ARG A 281 -31.03 -20.98 -10.42
N HIS A 282 -32.15 -20.32 -10.73
CA HIS A 282 -33.45 -21.00 -10.93
C HIS A 282 -33.68 -21.52 -12.36
N ARG A 283 -32.82 -21.14 -13.32
CA ARG A 283 -32.92 -21.59 -14.73
C ARG A 283 -31.98 -22.75 -15.09
N ARG A 284 -31.23 -23.28 -14.12
CA ARG A 284 -30.43 -24.50 -14.24
C ARG A 284 -30.98 -25.53 -13.26
#